data_AF-A0A949BNA4-F1
#
_entry.id   AF-A0A949BNA4-F1
#
_cell.length_a   1.000
_cell.length_b   1.000
_cell.length_c   1.000
_cell.angle_alpha   90.00
_cell.angle_beta   90.00
_cell.angle_gamma   90.00
#
_symmetry.space_group_name_H-M   'P 1'
#
loop_
_entity.id
_entity.type
_entity.pdbx_description
1 polymer ?
#
loop_
_entity_poly.entity_id
_entity_poly.type
_entity_poly.pdbx_seq_one_letter_code
_entity_poly.pdbx_strand_id
1 'polypeptide(L)'
;MTRQKYVFRIIFITWVFMWLLFFVRGIMKVEGRDYKNLFGKTLEEKEAYVTGCEFFDFVNFCKKEILKDSTYSVRANYDQTMDYFRFAYYIYPVKRDLGNPDYIVCYKTKFAKTGYTKVAALAADKYILKRK
;
A
#
# COMPACT_ATOMS: atom_id res chain seq x y z
N MET A 1 34.78 -41.20 -12.75
CA MET A 1 34.29 -39.99 -13.46
C MET A 1 32.77 -39.96 -13.73
N THR A 2 32.08 -41.11 -13.67
CA THR A 2 30.64 -41.23 -13.96
C THR A 2 29.73 -40.76 -12.83
N ARG A 3 30.04 -41.08 -11.57
CA ARG A 3 29.17 -40.78 -10.40
C ARG A 3 28.93 -39.28 -10.17
N GLN A 4 29.96 -38.44 -10.35
CA GLN A 4 29.83 -36.97 -10.24
C GLN A 4 28.91 -36.38 -11.32
N LYS A 5 28.94 -36.92 -12.55
CA LYS A 5 28.06 -36.47 -13.63
C LYS A 5 26.58 -36.77 -13.33
N TYR A 6 26.29 -37.91 -12.69
CA TYR A 6 24.94 -38.26 -12.26
C TYR A 6 24.44 -37.34 -11.14
N VAL A 7 25.28 -37.08 -10.13
CA VAL A 7 24.93 -36.17 -9.02
C VAL A 7 24.67 -34.75 -9.54
N PHE A 8 25.54 -34.23 -10.41
CA PHE A 8 25.35 -32.91 -11.00
C PHE A 8 24.07 -32.83 -11.84
N ARG A 9 23.76 -33.88 -12.62
CA ARG A 9 22.53 -33.94 -13.42
C ARG A 9 21.28 -33.91 -12.55
N ILE A 10 21.28 -34.61 -11.42
CA ILE A 10 20.16 -34.60 -10.47
C ILE A 10 20.00 -33.20 -9.86
N ILE A 11 21.09 -32.59 -9.39
CA ILE A 11 21.05 -31.23 -8.82
C ILE A 11 20.53 -30.22 -9.84
N PHE A 12 20.99 -30.31 -11.09
CA PHE A 12 20.57 -29.42 -12.15
C PHE A 12 19.08 -29.57 -12.49
N ILE A 13 18.57 -30.81 -12.56
CA ILE A 13 17.15 -31.07 -12.79
C ILE A 13 16.31 -30.52 -11.65
N THR A 14 16.71 -30.75 -10.39
CA THR A 14 16.01 -30.20 -9.22
C THR A 14 16.04 -28.68 -9.22
N TRP A 15 17.16 -28.06 -9.59
CA TRP A 15 17.28 -26.61 -9.69
C TRP A 15 16.33 -26.04 -10.75
N VAL A 16 16.31 -26.61 -11.96
CA VAL A 16 15.38 -26.21 -13.04
C VAL A 16 13.93 -26.40 -12.59
N PHE A 17 13.61 -27.51 -11.92
CA PHE A 17 12.26 -27.78 -11.44
C PHE A 17 11.83 -26.79 -10.36
N MET A 18 12.73 -26.42 -9.43
CA MET A 18 12.47 -25.37 -8.45
C MET A 18 12.22 -24.02 -9.13
N TRP A 19 13.00 -23.64 -10.14
CA TRP A 19 12.76 -22.42 -10.91
C TRP A 19 11.42 -22.43 -11.63
N LEU A 20 11.04 -23.56 -12.24
CA LEU A 20 9.71 -23.71 -12.85
C LEU A 20 8.59 -23.56 -11.82
N LEU A 21 8.72 -24.16 -10.64
CA LEU A 21 7.74 -23.99 -9.56
C LEU A 21 7.68 -22.55 -9.07
N PHE A 22 8.81 -21.84 -8.95
CA PHE A 22 8.82 -20.42 -8.61
C PHE A 22 8.19 -19.57 -9.71
N PHE A 23 8.42 -19.89 -10.99
CA PHE A 23 7.85 -19.16 -12.11
C PHE A 23 6.34 -19.36 -12.20
N VAL A 24 5.88 -20.60 -12.08
CA VAL A 24 4.47 -20.97 -12.07
C VAL A 24 3.77 -20.37 -10.85
N ARG A 25 4.39 -20.45 -9.65
CA ARG A 25 3.84 -19.81 -8.44
C ARG A 25 3.89 -18.29 -8.54
N GLY A 26 4.88 -17.70 -9.19
CA GLY A 26 4.99 -16.25 -9.41
C GLY A 26 3.89 -15.76 -10.36
N ILE A 27 3.61 -16.50 -11.44
CA ILE A 27 2.51 -16.21 -12.37
C ILE A 27 1.15 -16.44 -11.70
N MET A 28 1.00 -17.50 -10.89
CA MET A 28 -0.26 -17.81 -10.20
C MET A 28 -0.49 -16.99 -8.92
N LYS A 29 0.55 -16.42 -8.29
CA LYS A 29 0.46 -15.50 -7.13
C LYS A 29 0.61 -14.03 -7.50
N VAL A 30 0.46 -13.64 -8.76
CA VAL A 30 0.04 -12.25 -9.01
C VAL A 30 -1.42 -12.19 -8.63
N GLU A 31 -1.70 -11.84 -7.37
CA GLU A 31 -3.03 -11.50 -6.89
C GLU A 31 -3.70 -10.53 -7.87
N GLY A 32 -4.58 -11.05 -8.71
CA GLY A 32 -5.65 -10.34 -9.43
C GLY A 32 -5.27 -9.18 -10.36
N ARG A 33 -3.99 -8.86 -10.56
CA ARG A 33 -3.60 -7.67 -11.33
C ARG A 33 -3.08 -8.04 -12.70
N ASP A 34 -3.99 -7.98 -13.66
CA ASP A 34 -3.67 -8.10 -15.07
C ASP A 34 -2.88 -6.87 -15.52
N TYR A 35 -1.56 -7.03 -15.67
CA TYR A 35 -0.67 -5.95 -16.11
C TYR A 35 -0.99 -5.50 -17.55
N LYS A 36 -1.74 -6.29 -18.31
CA LYS A 36 -2.27 -5.87 -19.62
C LYS A 36 -3.17 -4.64 -19.50
N ASN A 37 -3.90 -4.49 -18.39
CA ASN A 37 -4.74 -3.32 -18.12
C ASN A 37 -3.96 -2.04 -17.82
N LEU A 38 -2.63 -2.09 -17.74
CA LEU A 38 -1.79 -0.90 -17.58
C LEU A 38 -1.36 -0.31 -18.92
N PHE A 39 -1.43 -1.07 -20.02
CA PHE A 39 -1.12 -0.54 -21.34
C PHE A 39 -2.21 0.44 -21.79
N GLY A 40 -1.82 1.62 -22.28
CA GLY A 40 -2.73 2.68 -22.71
C GLY A 40 -3.29 3.60 -21.61
N LYS A 41 -3.02 3.31 -20.33
CA LYS A 41 -3.42 4.17 -19.20
C LYS A 41 -2.39 5.25 -18.86
N THR A 42 -2.88 6.37 -18.33
CA THR A 42 -2.05 7.45 -17.78
C THR A 42 -1.26 6.99 -16.55
N LEU A 43 -0.22 7.73 -16.16
CA LEU A 43 0.60 7.40 -14.99
C LEU A 43 -0.25 7.31 -13.71
N GLU A 44 -1.19 8.25 -13.55
CA GLU A 44 -2.07 8.33 -12.38
C GLU A 44 -3.02 7.12 -12.29
N GLU A 45 -3.58 6.68 -13.41
CA GLU A 45 -4.44 5.49 -13.46
C GLU A 45 -3.67 4.19 -13.20
N LYS A 46 -2.39 4.13 -13.61
CA LYS A 46 -1.49 3.02 -13.29
C LYS A 46 -1.19 2.98 -11.80
N GLU A 47 -0.91 4.14 -11.19
CA GLU A 47 -0.70 4.27 -9.75
C GLU A 47 -1.95 3.88 -8.95
N ALA A 48 -3.13 4.33 -9.38
CA ALA A 48 -4.41 3.93 -8.78
C ALA A 48 -4.61 2.41 -8.83
N TYR A 49 -4.32 1.76 -9.95
CA TYR A 49 -4.44 0.31 -10.11
C TYR A 49 -3.44 -0.49 -9.25
N VAL A 50 -2.19 -0.02 -9.17
CA VAL A 50 -1.11 -0.66 -8.38
C VAL A 50 -1.27 -0.44 -6.88
N THR A 51 -1.86 0.68 -6.48
CA THR A 51 -2.09 0.99 -5.06
C THR A 51 -3.45 0.49 -4.56
N GLY A 52 -4.38 0.23 -5.49
CA GLY A 52 -5.78 -0.06 -5.20
C GLY A 52 -6.58 1.23 -5.24
N CYS A 53 -7.54 1.33 -6.17
CA CYS A 53 -8.21 2.59 -6.50
C CYS A 53 -8.75 3.32 -5.27
N GLU A 54 -9.41 2.59 -4.36
CA GLU A 54 -9.96 3.18 -3.14
C GLU A 54 -8.92 3.81 -2.20
N PHE A 55 -7.74 3.20 -2.10
CA PHE A 55 -6.68 3.70 -1.23
C PHE A 55 -5.99 4.90 -1.86
N PHE A 56 -5.76 4.85 -3.17
CA PHE A 56 -5.20 5.96 -3.93
C PHE A 56 -6.09 7.21 -3.85
N ASP A 57 -7.40 7.06 -4.04
CA ASP A 57 -8.37 8.15 -3.92
C ASP A 57 -8.33 8.77 -2.52
N PHE A 58 -8.24 7.93 -1.49
CA PHE A 58 -8.14 8.39 -0.12
C PHE A 58 -6.85 9.15 0.19
N VAL A 59 -5.72 8.65 -0.31
CA VAL A 59 -4.42 9.32 -0.17
C VAL A 59 -4.45 10.70 -0.85
N ASN A 60 -5.00 10.77 -2.06
CA ASN A 60 -5.15 12.04 -2.79
C ASN A 60 -6.08 13.01 -2.07
N PHE A 61 -7.18 12.51 -1.50
CA PHE A 61 -8.07 13.29 -0.65
C PHE A 61 -7.31 13.87 0.55
N CYS A 62 -6.53 13.06 1.25
CA CYS A 62 -5.72 13.51 2.39
C CYS A 62 -4.68 14.57 1.98
N LYS A 63 -4.03 14.40 0.82
CA LYS A 63 -3.04 15.35 0.32
C LYS A 63 -3.62 16.72 -0.02
N LYS A 64 -4.90 16.79 -0.39
CA LYS A 64 -5.61 18.05 -0.66
C LYS A 64 -6.02 18.78 0.61
N GLU A 65 -6.46 18.04 1.62
CA GLU A 65 -7.02 18.60 2.86
C GLU A 65 -5.97 18.87 3.95
N ILE A 66 -4.85 18.15 3.94
CA ILE A 66 -3.80 18.31 4.95
C ILE A 66 -2.82 19.41 4.52
N LEU A 67 -2.53 20.32 5.45
CA LEU A 67 -1.58 21.41 5.22
C LEU A 67 -0.14 20.89 5.18
N LYS A 68 0.70 21.42 4.28
CA LYS A 68 2.06 20.93 4.02
C LYS A 68 2.99 20.91 5.24
N ASP A 69 2.84 21.86 6.16
CA ASP A 69 3.67 21.99 7.36
C ASP A 69 3.05 21.36 8.62
N SER A 70 1.90 20.70 8.46
CA SER A 70 1.21 20.06 9.57
C SER A 70 1.74 18.65 9.85
N THR A 71 1.33 18.12 10.99
CA THR A 71 1.61 16.74 11.39
C THR A 71 0.39 15.85 11.28
N TYR A 72 0.58 14.58 10.92
CA TYR A 72 -0.52 13.63 10.84
C TYR A 72 -0.24 12.33 11.60
N SER A 73 -1.32 11.65 11.99
CA SER A 73 -1.29 10.23 12.35
C SER A 73 -2.32 9.46 11.53
N VAL A 74 -2.06 8.17 11.32
CA VAL A 74 -2.98 7.27 10.63
C VAL A 74 -3.62 6.36 11.65
N ARG A 75 -4.96 6.30 11.61
CA ARG A 75 -5.76 5.24 12.21
C ARG A 75 -6.40 4.48 11.07
N ALA A 76 -6.02 3.22 10.93
CA ALA A 76 -6.60 2.35 9.95
C ALA A 76 -6.72 0.95 10.54
N ASN A 77 -7.66 0.17 10.03
CA ASN A 77 -7.80 -1.23 10.40
C ASN A 77 -6.77 -2.09 9.66
N TYR A 78 -5.50 -1.71 9.80
CA TYR A 78 -4.36 -2.38 9.18
C TYR A 78 -3.44 -2.86 10.30
N ASP A 79 -3.36 -4.16 10.49
CA ASP A 79 -2.24 -4.79 11.17
C ASP A 79 -0.99 -4.57 10.31
N GLN A 80 -0.26 -3.47 10.54
CA GLN A 80 1.08 -3.19 9.98
C GLN A 80 1.29 -3.57 8.50
N THR A 81 0.30 -3.30 7.63
CA THR A 81 0.36 -3.71 6.22
C THR A 81 1.19 -2.74 5.37
N MET A 82 1.63 -3.19 4.20
CA MET A 82 2.41 -2.41 3.22
C MET A 82 1.72 -1.09 2.80
N ASP A 83 0.39 -1.02 2.89
CA ASP A 83 -0.41 0.17 2.61
C ASP A 83 -0.07 1.33 3.55
N TYR A 84 0.26 1.04 4.81
CA TYR A 84 0.65 2.07 5.77
C TYR A 84 1.97 2.75 5.40
N PHE A 85 2.94 1.98 4.90
CA PHE A 85 4.21 2.55 4.41
C PHE A 85 4.00 3.34 3.12
N ARG A 86 3.16 2.83 2.21
CA ARG A 86 2.76 3.55 1.00
C ARG A 86 2.10 4.89 1.33
N PHE A 87 1.20 4.91 2.32
CA PHE A 87 0.54 6.13 2.77
C PHE A 87 1.55 7.22 3.13
N ALA A 88 2.56 6.87 3.93
CA ALA A 88 3.58 7.81 4.37
C ALA A 88 4.43 8.34 3.21
N TYR A 89 4.69 7.51 2.20
CA TYR A 89 5.41 7.93 1.00
C TYR A 89 4.61 8.95 0.17
N TYR A 90 3.33 8.69 -0.06
CA TYR A 90 2.50 9.54 -0.93
C TYR A 90 2.12 10.89 -0.31
N ILE A 91 2.11 11.00 1.02
CA ILE A 91 1.75 12.22 1.77
C ILE A 91 2.93 13.12 2.11
N TYR A 92 4.15 12.70 1.78
CA TYR A 92 5.31 13.57 1.87
C TYR A 92 5.05 14.94 1.17
N PRO A 93 5.40 16.08 1.78
CA PRO A 93 6.32 16.28 2.91
C PRO A 93 5.68 16.30 4.31
N VAL A 94 4.37 16.08 4.44
CA VAL A 94 3.68 16.17 5.74
C VAL A 94 4.32 15.17 6.71
N LYS A 95 4.72 15.65 7.89
CA LYS A 95 5.44 14.83 8.86
C LYS A 95 4.47 14.01 9.68
N ARG A 96 4.92 12.82 10.08
CA ARG A 96 4.13 11.95 10.93
C ARG A 96 4.44 12.20 12.40
N ASP A 97 3.39 12.38 13.20
CA ASP A 97 3.49 12.46 14.67
C ASP A 97 2.46 11.51 15.30
N LEU A 98 2.91 10.66 16.23
CA LEU A 98 2.07 9.72 16.96
C LEU A 98 1.59 10.27 18.31
N GLY A 99 2.27 11.29 18.85
CA GLY A 99 1.95 11.89 20.14
C GLY A 99 0.80 12.88 20.02
N ASN A 100 1.05 13.98 19.30
CA ASN A 100 0.10 15.09 19.24
C ASN A 100 -0.03 15.67 17.82
N PRO A 101 -0.53 14.87 16.86
CA PRO A 101 -0.66 15.29 15.47
C PRO A 101 -1.73 16.37 15.29
N ASP A 102 -1.54 17.25 14.32
CA ASP A 102 -2.55 18.23 13.88
C ASP A 102 -3.73 17.54 13.20
N TYR A 103 -3.47 16.47 12.43
CA TYR A 103 -4.47 15.72 11.69
C TYR A 103 -4.46 14.23 12.06
N ILE A 104 -5.64 13.63 12.20
CA ILE A 104 -5.80 12.18 12.33
C ILE A 104 -6.58 11.69 11.12
N VAL A 105 -5.90 10.89 10.31
CA VAL A 105 -6.47 10.31 9.10
C VAL A 105 -7.05 8.95 9.44
N CYS A 106 -8.33 8.77 9.16
CA CYS A 106 -9.09 7.55 9.45
C CYS A 106 -9.42 6.83 8.14
N TYR A 107 -8.91 5.62 7.94
CA TYR A 107 -9.18 4.79 6.76
C TYR A 107 -9.76 3.42 7.13
N LYS A 108 -10.94 3.10 6.59
CA LYS A 108 -11.70 1.87 6.90
C LYS A 108 -11.86 1.63 8.40
N THR A 109 -12.02 2.72 9.17
CA THR A 109 -12.17 2.65 10.62
C THR A 109 -13.05 3.78 11.15
N LYS A 110 -13.73 3.50 12.25
CA LYS A 110 -14.47 4.50 13.03
C LYS A 110 -13.63 4.85 14.25
N PHE A 111 -13.06 6.05 14.23
CA PHE A 111 -12.26 6.61 15.30
C PHE A 111 -12.76 8.01 15.68
N ALA A 112 -13.00 8.22 16.96
CA ALA A 112 -13.30 9.53 17.54
C ALA A 112 -12.30 9.80 18.66
N LYS A 113 -11.80 11.03 18.73
CA LYS A 113 -10.85 11.47 19.76
C LYS A 113 -11.27 12.84 20.27
N THR A 114 -11.39 12.97 21.58
CA THR A 114 -11.65 14.26 22.24
C THR A 114 -10.55 15.26 21.89
N GLY A 115 -10.92 16.52 21.62
CA GLY A 115 -9.98 17.55 21.17
C GLY A 115 -9.74 17.56 19.65
N TYR A 116 -10.41 16.70 18.89
CA TYR A 116 -10.36 16.70 17.43
C TYR A 116 -11.77 16.84 16.83
N THR A 117 -11.88 17.52 15.70
CA THR A 117 -13.12 17.70 14.94
C THR A 117 -12.99 17.14 13.53
N LYS A 118 -14.07 16.56 13.00
CA LYS A 118 -14.10 16.09 11.62
C LYS A 118 -14.10 17.30 10.69
N VAL A 119 -13.07 17.40 9.85
CA VAL A 119 -12.92 18.53 8.91
C VAL A 119 -13.30 18.15 7.49
N ALA A 120 -13.03 16.90 7.11
CA ALA A 120 -13.32 16.41 5.77
C ALA A 120 -13.69 14.92 5.83
N ALA A 121 -14.57 14.48 4.92
CA ALA A 121 -14.99 13.09 4.81
C ALA A 121 -15.09 12.67 3.34
N LEU A 122 -14.44 11.57 2.99
CA LEU A 122 -14.63 10.90 1.70
C LEU A 122 -15.74 9.83 1.80
N ALA A 123 -15.85 9.17 2.97
CA ALA A 123 -16.92 8.23 3.30
C ALA A 123 -17.16 8.17 4.81
N ALA A 124 -18.08 7.31 5.26
CA ALA A 124 -18.39 7.12 6.68
C ALA A 124 -17.18 6.61 7.49
N ASP A 125 -16.31 5.82 6.87
CA ASP A 125 -15.13 5.16 7.42
C ASP A 125 -13.80 5.69 6.83
N LYS A 126 -13.88 6.72 5.97
CA LYS A 126 -12.75 7.38 5.31
C LYS A 126 -12.84 8.89 5.53
N TYR A 127 -12.13 9.41 6.52
CA TYR A 127 -12.24 10.83 6.91
C TYR A 127 -11.03 11.36 7.64
N ILE A 128 -10.98 12.68 7.81
CA ILE A 128 -9.89 13.40 8.47
C ILE A 128 -10.45 14.15 9.68
N LEU A 129 -9.77 13.99 10.81
CA LEU A 129 -9.98 14.78 12.00
C LEU A 129 -8.85 15.82 12.12
N LYS A 130 -9.16 17.04 12.54
CA LYS A 130 -8.20 18.10 12.85
C LYS A 130 -8.25 18.42 14.33
N ARG A 131 -7.11 18.72 14.93
CA ARG A 131 -7.01 19.19 16.31
C ARG A 131 -7.72 20.55 16.45
N LYS A 132 -8.51 20.71 17.51
CA LYS A 132 -9.15 21.99 17.87
C LYS A 132 -8.12 23.06 18.22
#